data_AF-A0A521PCM6-F1
#
_entry.id   AF-A0A521PCM6-F1
#
_cell.length_a   1.000
_cell.length_b   1.000
_cell.length_c   1.000
_cell.angle_alpha   90.00
_cell.angle_beta   90.00
_cell.angle_gamma   90.00
#
_symmetry.space_group_name_H-M   'P 1'
#
loop_
_entity.id
_entity.type
_entity.pdbx_description
1 polymer ?
#
loop_
_entity_poly.entity_id
_entity_poly.type
_entity_poly.pdbx_seq_one_letter_code
_entity_poly.pdbx_strand_id
1 'polypeptide(L)'
;MTAVRSTFLRTVIALDAAACGVMGAAFALDAGWLAEPLGLSPALMQPVGLFLLPYAALLAWLATRPALPRAVVWTLVGFNVVWAIESLALVALGWTQPTTLGLGVVVGQAVAALVVADLQYLALRKARREAVA
;
A
#
# COMPACT_ATOMS: atom_id res chain seq x y z
N MET A 1 10.44 8.53 -22.25
CA MET A 1 10.15 8.40 -20.80
C MET A 1 11.37 7.79 -20.13
N THR A 2 12.09 8.52 -19.27
CA THR A 2 13.25 7.97 -18.58
C THR A 2 12.81 6.91 -17.57
N ALA A 3 13.48 5.75 -17.55
CA ALA A 3 13.21 4.66 -16.62
C ALA A 3 14.06 4.80 -15.36
N VAL A 4 13.52 4.44 -14.20
CA VAL A 4 14.22 4.40 -12.91
C VAL A 4 14.78 3.00 -12.72
N ARG A 5 16.11 2.90 -12.54
CA ARG A 5 16.80 1.66 -12.15
C ARG A 5 17.29 1.83 -10.71
N SER A 6 16.78 1.02 -9.79
CA SER A 6 17.17 1.09 -8.39
C SER A 6 16.80 -0.20 -7.67
N THR A 7 17.80 -0.90 -7.12
CA THR A 7 17.57 -2.05 -6.24
C THR A 7 16.78 -1.66 -5.02
N PHE A 8 17.05 -0.48 -4.45
CA PHE A 8 16.29 0.08 -3.33
C PHE A 8 14.80 0.21 -3.66
N LEU A 9 14.45 0.77 -4.82
CA LEU A 9 13.05 0.89 -5.24
C LEU A 9 12.38 -0.49 -5.37
N ARG A 10 13.08 -1.47 -5.93
CA ARG A 10 12.56 -2.84 -6.06
C ARG A 10 12.31 -3.49 -4.70
N THR A 11 13.21 -3.29 -3.74
CA THR A 11 13.02 -3.78 -2.36
C THR A 11 11.81 -3.12 -1.70
N VAL A 12 11.65 -1.81 -1.85
CA VAL A 12 10.48 -1.08 -1.31
C VAL A 12 9.18 -1.63 -1.91
N ILE A 13 9.12 -1.82 -3.23
CA ILE A 13 7.94 -2.40 -3.90
C ILE A 13 7.70 -3.84 -3.45
N ALA A 14 8.74 -4.64 -3.24
CA ALA A 14 8.59 -6.02 -2.76
C ALA A 14 8.05 -6.10 -1.32
N LEU A 15 8.51 -5.20 -0.44
CA LEU A 15 7.98 -5.09 0.92
C LEU A 15 6.52 -4.63 0.93
N ASP A 16 6.17 -3.67 0.08
CA ASP A 16 4.79 -3.22 -0.10
C ASP A 16 3.89 -4.37 -0.63
N ALA A 17 4.39 -5.13 -1.60
CA ALA A 17 3.72 -6.32 -2.12
C ALA A 17 3.45 -7.36 -1.00
N ALA A 18 4.45 -7.62 -0.16
CA ALA A 18 4.31 -8.55 0.96
C ALA A 18 3.28 -8.04 1.99
N ALA A 19 3.33 -6.76 2.35
CA ALA A 19 2.38 -6.14 3.26
C ALA A 19 0.94 -6.21 2.73
N CYS A 20 0.74 -5.83 1.45
CA CYS A 20 -0.54 -5.95 0.77
C CYS A 20 -1.03 -7.39 0.69
N GLY A 21 -0.14 -8.35 0.42
CA GLY A 21 -0.47 -9.78 0.34
C GLY A 21 -0.92 -10.34 1.69
N VAL A 22 -0.21 -10.03 2.77
CA VAL A 22 -0.57 -10.47 4.14
C VAL A 22 -1.90 -9.87 4.57
N MET A 23 -2.05 -8.55 4.45
CA MET A 23 -3.30 -7.85 4.82
C MET A 23 -4.47 -8.30 3.93
N GLY A 24 -4.21 -8.44 2.63
CA GLY A 24 -5.18 -8.91 1.65
C GLY A 24 -5.70 -10.31 1.96
N ALA A 25 -4.80 -11.25 2.27
CA ALA A 25 -5.17 -12.61 2.65
C ALA A 25 -5.94 -12.64 3.97
N ALA A 26 -5.50 -11.90 4.99
CA ALA A 26 -6.18 -11.81 6.28
C ALA A 26 -7.64 -11.33 6.11
N PHE A 27 -7.84 -10.26 5.33
CA PHE A 27 -9.17 -9.70 5.13
C PHE A 27 -10.03 -10.50 4.15
N ALA A 28 -9.45 -11.17 3.15
CA ALA A 28 -10.21 -11.97 2.20
C ALA A 28 -10.68 -13.32 2.79
N LEU A 29 -9.80 -13.99 3.56
CA LEU A 29 -10.05 -15.35 4.04
C LEU A 29 -10.70 -15.41 5.42
N ASP A 30 -10.41 -14.42 6.28
CA ASP A 30 -10.75 -14.50 7.71
C ASP A 30 -11.43 -13.24 8.27
N ALA A 31 -12.11 -12.48 7.40
CA ALA A 31 -12.86 -11.29 7.80
C ALA A 31 -13.88 -11.56 8.91
N GLY A 32 -14.45 -12.77 9.01
CA GLY A 32 -15.41 -13.11 10.06
C GLY A 32 -14.79 -13.09 11.46
N TRP A 33 -13.63 -13.72 11.63
CA TRP A 33 -12.92 -13.78 12.91
C TRP A 33 -12.29 -12.45 13.30
N LEU A 34 -11.93 -11.63 12.31
CA LEU A 34 -11.35 -10.29 12.54
C LEU A 34 -12.41 -9.20 12.80
N ALA A 35 -13.68 -9.45 12.47
CA ALA A 35 -14.73 -8.43 12.55
C ALA A 35 -14.95 -7.89 13.95
N GLU A 36 -15.12 -8.78 14.94
CA GLU A 36 -15.35 -8.38 16.32
C GLU A 36 -14.08 -7.74 16.95
N PRO A 37 -12.87 -8.34 16.85
CA PRO A 37 -11.67 -7.73 17.40
C PRO A 37 -11.32 -6.37 16.80
N LEU A 38 -11.53 -6.17 15.49
CA LEU A 38 -11.22 -4.91 14.82
C LEU A 38 -12.38 -3.92 14.85
N GLY A 39 -13.62 -4.34 15.13
CA GLY A 39 -14.80 -3.51 14.99
C GLY A 39 -15.03 -3.08 13.54
N LEU A 40 -14.61 -3.90 12.58
CA LEU A 40 -14.78 -3.64 11.15
C LEU A 40 -15.74 -4.66 10.56
N SER A 41 -16.66 -4.21 9.72
CA SER A 41 -17.63 -5.10 9.08
C SER A 41 -16.92 -6.02 8.06
N PRO A 42 -17.27 -7.31 7.99
CA PRO A 42 -16.82 -8.18 6.89
C PRO A 42 -17.14 -7.63 5.51
N ALA A 43 -18.25 -6.88 5.38
CA ALA A 43 -18.65 -6.24 4.13
C ALA A 43 -17.68 -5.13 3.67
N LEU A 44 -16.89 -4.57 4.59
CA LEU A 44 -15.79 -3.66 4.27
C LEU A 44 -14.49 -4.43 4.04
N MET A 45 -14.16 -5.38 4.92
CA MET A 45 -12.87 -6.08 4.88
C MET A 45 -12.73 -6.99 3.66
N GLN A 46 -13.73 -7.79 3.32
CA GLN A 46 -13.59 -8.76 2.22
C GLN A 46 -13.30 -8.09 0.87
N PRO A 47 -14.04 -7.03 0.44
CA PRO A 47 -13.71 -6.34 -0.80
C PRO A 47 -12.31 -5.72 -0.79
N VAL A 48 -11.89 -5.13 0.33
CA VAL A 48 -10.53 -4.58 0.50
C VAL A 48 -9.50 -5.71 0.35
N GLY A 49 -9.70 -6.84 1.01
CA GLY A 49 -8.81 -7.99 0.93
C GLY A 49 -8.69 -8.55 -0.48
N LEU A 50 -9.84 -8.73 -1.15
CA LEU A 50 -9.92 -9.21 -2.53
C LEU A 50 -9.30 -8.23 -3.53
N PHE A 51 -9.31 -6.94 -3.26
CA PHE A 51 -8.61 -5.93 -4.06
C PHE A 51 -7.10 -5.95 -3.82
N LEU A 52 -6.66 -6.10 -2.56
CA LEU A 52 -5.25 -6.08 -2.21
C LEU A 52 -4.47 -7.28 -2.76
N LEU A 53 -5.09 -8.45 -2.91
CA LEU A 53 -4.43 -9.64 -3.46
C LEU A 53 -3.92 -9.47 -4.90
N PRO A 54 -4.74 -9.05 -5.90
CA PRO A 54 -4.25 -8.76 -7.23
C PRO A 54 -3.31 -7.55 -7.27
N TYR A 55 -3.51 -6.55 -6.41
CA TYR A 55 -2.57 -5.43 -6.28
C TYR A 55 -1.19 -5.89 -5.78
N ALA A 56 -1.15 -6.75 -4.76
CA ALA A 56 0.08 -7.37 -4.26
C ALA A 56 0.79 -8.18 -5.35
N ALA A 57 0.04 -8.94 -6.16
CA ALA A 57 0.60 -9.68 -7.30
C ALA A 57 1.21 -8.73 -8.35
N LEU A 58 0.53 -7.62 -8.65
CA LEU A 58 1.04 -6.58 -9.53
C LEU A 58 2.34 -5.97 -8.98
N LEU A 59 2.39 -5.63 -7.70
CA LEU A 59 3.59 -5.08 -7.05
C LEU A 59 4.74 -6.10 -7.05
N ALA A 60 4.47 -7.35 -6.71
CA ALA A 60 5.47 -8.43 -6.75
C ALA A 60 6.06 -8.57 -8.16
N TRP A 61 5.21 -8.52 -9.19
CA TRP A 61 5.65 -8.52 -10.59
C TRP A 61 6.49 -7.29 -10.93
N LEU A 62 6.09 -6.09 -10.52
CA LEU A 62 6.88 -4.85 -10.72
C LEU A 62 8.25 -4.93 -10.04
N ALA A 63 8.34 -5.53 -8.85
CA ALA A 63 9.60 -5.70 -8.13
C ALA A 63 10.62 -6.60 -8.86
N THR A 64 10.16 -7.48 -9.76
CA THR A 64 11.05 -8.28 -10.62
C THR A 64 11.69 -7.46 -11.74
N ARG A 65 11.18 -6.27 -12.04
CA ARG A 65 11.64 -5.49 -13.20
C ARG A 65 12.91 -4.71 -12.87
N PRO A 66 13.96 -4.80 -13.71
CA PRO A 66 15.22 -4.11 -13.47
C PRO A 66 15.13 -2.59 -13.66
N ALA A 67 14.12 -2.13 -14.40
CA ALA A 67 13.83 -0.72 -14.64
C ALA A 67 12.32 -0.51 -14.68
N LEU A 68 11.85 0.59 -14.09
CA LEU A 68 10.44 0.98 -14.11
C LEU A 68 10.28 2.35 -14.77
N PRO A 69 9.27 2.55 -15.63
CA PRO A 69 8.96 3.88 -16.14
C PRO A 69 8.67 4.84 -14.97
N ARG A 70 9.19 6.08 -15.02
CA ARG A 70 8.92 7.09 -13.98
C ARG A 70 7.43 7.30 -13.69
N ALA A 71 6.61 7.23 -14.73
CA ALA A 71 5.16 7.34 -14.60
C ALA A 71 4.58 6.25 -13.69
N VAL A 72 5.03 5.00 -13.85
CA VAL A 72 4.60 3.87 -13.00
C VAL A 72 4.96 4.13 -11.54
N VAL A 73 6.19 4.56 -11.25
CA VAL A 73 6.60 4.84 -9.87
C VAL A 73 5.78 5.98 -9.26
N TRP A 74 5.50 7.04 -10.02
CA TRP A 74 4.61 8.11 -9.57
C TRP A 74 3.17 7.63 -9.32
N THR A 75 2.66 6.72 -10.14
CA THR A 75 1.36 6.08 -9.91
C THR A 75 1.35 5.34 -8.57
N LEU A 76 2.40 4.60 -8.23
CA LEU A 76 2.50 3.89 -6.95
C LEU A 76 2.56 4.85 -5.74
N VAL A 77 3.27 5.97 -5.88
CA VAL A 77 3.31 7.03 -4.86
C VAL A 77 1.91 7.60 -4.64
N GLY A 78 1.25 8.00 -5.74
CA GLY A 78 -0.10 8.57 -5.68
C GLY A 78 -1.11 7.58 -5.11
N PHE A 79 -1.03 6.31 -5.52
CA PHE A 79 -1.90 5.27 -5.02
C PHE A 79 -1.77 5.08 -3.50
N ASN A 80 -0.55 4.97 -2.99
CA ASN A 80 -0.32 4.83 -1.54
C ASN A 80 -0.81 6.05 -0.74
N VAL A 81 -0.65 7.26 -1.28
CA VAL A 81 -1.16 8.49 -0.65
C VAL A 81 -2.68 8.50 -0.61
N VAL A 82 -3.34 8.18 -1.74
CA VAL A 82 -4.81 8.11 -1.82
C VAL A 82 -5.33 7.05 -0.87
N TRP A 83 -4.71 5.87 -0.84
CA TRP A 83 -5.06 4.77 0.06
C TRP A 83 -5.02 5.17 1.53
N ALA A 84 -3.94 5.87 1.95
CA ALA A 84 -3.81 6.36 3.31
C ALA A 84 -4.88 7.41 3.66
N ILE A 85 -5.14 8.36 2.76
CA ILE A 85 -6.16 9.40 2.95
C ILE A 85 -7.55 8.76 3.08
N GLU A 86 -7.91 7.86 2.16
CA GLU A 86 -9.19 7.17 2.17
C GLU A 86 -9.37 6.36 3.46
N SER A 87 -8.34 5.62 3.88
CA SER A 87 -8.35 4.82 5.11
C SER A 87 -8.64 5.67 6.34
N LEU A 88 -8.00 6.84 6.46
CA LEU A 88 -8.21 7.74 7.59
C LEU A 88 -9.56 8.47 7.48
N ALA A 89 -10.00 8.81 6.26
CA ALA A 89 -11.28 9.45 6.02
C ALA A 89 -12.47 8.55 6.42
N LEU A 90 -12.40 7.24 6.16
CA LEU A 90 -13.43 6.28 6.58
C LEU A 90 -13.70 6.35 8.09
N VAL A 91 -12.64 6.48 8.89
CA VAL A 91 -12.75 6.59 10.35
C VAL A 91 -13.18 8.00 10.74
N ALA A 92 -12.54 9.04 10.19
CA ALA A 92 -12.80 10.43 10.55
C ALA A 92 -14.23 10.89 10.21
N LEU A 93 -14.81 10.36 9.13
CA LEU A 93 -16.19 10.63 8.72
C LEU A 93 -17.22 9.73 9.41
N GLY A 94 -16.79 8.82 10.28
CA GLY A 94 -17.66 7.92 11.04
C GLY A 94 -18.34 6.84 10.18
N TRP A 95 -17.80 6.54 8.99
CA TRP A 95 -18.32 5.45 8.15
C TRP A 95 -17.98 4.07 8.72
N THR A 96 -16.98 4.02 9.60
CA THR A 96 -16.61 2.84 10.38
C THR A 96 -16.44 3.22 11.84
N GLN A 97 -16.70 2.27 12.74
CA GLN A 97 -16.47 2.42 14.18
C GLN A 97 -15.55 1.31 14.69
N PRO A 98 -14.26 1.34 14.33
CA PRO A 98 -13.32 0.33 14.75
C PRO A 98 -13.12 0.33 16.26
N THR A 99 -12.74 -0.82 16.81
CA THR A 99 -12.21 -0.91 18.18
C THR A 99 -10.87 -0.18 18.28
N THR A 100 -10.31 -0.04 19.48
CA THR A 100 -8.94 0.47 19.65
C THR A 100 -7.90 -0.32 18.85
N LEU A 101 -8.06 -1.65 18.76
CA LEU A 101 -7.18 -2.50 17.94
C LEU A 101 -7.40 -2.24 16.44
N GLY A 102 -8.65 -2.18 15.98
CA GLY A 102 -8.97 -1.86 14.59
C GLY A 102 -8.46 -0.49 14.16
N LEU A 103 -8.59 0.51 15.03
CA LEU A 103 -8.04 1.84 14.80
C LEU A 103 -6.51 1.79 14.66
N GLY A 104 -5.85 1.04 15.53
CA GLY A 104 -4.41 0.78 15.43
C GLY A 104 -4.01 0.14 14.10
N VAL A 105 -4.79 -0.84 13.62
CA VAL A 105 -4.59 -1.46 12.30
C VAL A 105 -4.76 -0.45 11.18
N VAL A 106 -5.87 0.31 11.17
CA VAL A 106 -6.19 1.31 10.12
C VAL A 106 -5.13 2.42 10.06
N VAL A 107 -4.74 2.97 11.21
CA VAL A 107 -3.73 4.03 11.27
C VAL A 107 -2.35 3.45 10.93
N GLY A 108 -2.01 2.28 11.47
CA GLY A 108 -0.72 1.62 11.24
C GLY A 108 -0.47 1.34 9.75
N GLN A 109 -1.46 0.78 9.05
CA GLN A 109 -1.33 0.54 7.61
C GLN A 109 -1.31 1.84 6.79
N ALA A 110 -2.08 2.87 7.18
CA ALA A 110 -2.05 4.16 6.50
C ALA A 110 -0.67 4.84 6.63
N VAL A 111 -0.06 4.79 7.81
CA VAL A 111 1.31 5.28 8.03
C VAL A 111 2.30 4.47 7.21
N ALA A 112 2.18 3.14 7.18
CA ALA A 112 3.04 2.28 6.38
C ALA A 112 2.96 2.63 4.88
N ALA A 113 1.75 2.85 4.34
CA ALA A 113 1.54 3.28 2.96
C ALA A 113 2.22 4.63 2.66
N LEU A 114 2.10 5.61 3.57
CA LEU A 114 2.79 6.90 3.42
C LEU A 114 4.32 6.77 3.47
N VAL A 115 4.86 5.90 4.33
CA VAL A 115 6.29 5.60 4.36
C VAL A 115 6.73 4.98 3.04
N VAL A 116 6.00 4.01 2.50
CA VAL A 116 6.28 3.43 1.18
C VAL A 116 6.26 4.49 0.08
N ALA A 117 5.24 5.37 0.08
CA ALA A 117 5.14 6.47 -0.88
C ALA A 117 6.35 7.41 -0.81
N ASP A 118 6.79 7.78 0.39
CA ASP A 118 7.97 8.63 0.57
C ASP A 118 9.25 7.93 0.07
N LEU A 119 9.46 6.65 0.39
CA LEU A 119 10.61 5.89 -0.08
C LEU A 119 10.64 5.76 -1.62
N GLN A 120 9.48 5.55 -2.25
CA GLN A 120 9.35 5.54 -3.72
C GLN A 120 9.66 6.92 -4.32
N TYR A 121 9.19 8.01 -3.69
CA TYR A 121 9.49 9.37 -4.09
C TYR A 121 10.98 9.71 -3.95
N LEU A 122 11.63 9.26 -2.88
CA LEU A 122 13.07 9.42 -2.69
C LEU A 122 13.87 8.73 -3.80
N ALA A 123 13.45 7.54 -4.23
CA ALA A 123 14.06 6.85 -5.38
C ALA A 123 13.89 7.66 -6.68
N LEU A 124 12.73 8.26 -6.92
CA LEU A 124 12.49 9.14 -8.07
C LEU A 124 13.37 10.40 -8.06
N ARG A 125 13.55 10.98 -6.87
CA ARG A 125 14.38 12.17 -6.64
C ARG A 125 15.86 11.86 -6.88
N LYS A 126 16.33 10.71 -6.39
CA LYS A 126 17.71 10.25 -6.63
C LYS A 126 17.98 10.01 -8.11
N ALA A 127 17.12 9.28 -8.80
CA ALA A 127 17.26 9.02 -10.24
C ALA A 127 17.24 10.30 -11.10
N ARG A 128 16.51 11.35 -10.66
CA ARG A 128 16.55 12.66 -11.34
C ARG A 128 17.90 13.36 -11.17
N ARG A 129 18.51 13.29 -9.99
CA ARG A 129 19.83 13.90 -9.73
C ARG A 129 20.92 13.24 -10.56
N GLU A 130 20.91 11.90 -10.62
CA GLU A 130 21.85 11.12 -11.44
C GLU A 130 21.72 11.37 -12.94
N ALA A 131 20.54 11.77 -13.42
CA ALA A 131 20.32 12.10 -14.83
C ALA A 131 20.76 13.52 -15.23
N VAL A 132 21.04 14.39 -14.25
CA VAL A 132 21.44 15.80 -14.45
C VAL A 132 22.93 16.01 -14.14
N ALA A 133 23.55 15.08 -13.40
CA ALA A 133 24.99 15.03 -13.14
C ALA A 133 25.74 14.40 -14.32
#